data_AF-A0A7L9J4Y5-F1
#
_entry.id   AF-A0A7L9J4Y5-F1
#
_cell.length_a   1.000
_cell.length_b   1.000
_cell.length_c   1.000
_cell.angle_alpha   90.00
_cell.angle_beta   90.00
_cell.angle_gamma   90.00
#
_symmetry.space_group_name_H-M   'P 1'
#
loop_
_entity.id
_entity.type
_entity.pdbx_description
1 polymer ?
#
loop_
_entity_poly.entity_id
_entity_poly.type
_entity_poly.pdbx_seq_one_letter_code
_entity_poly.pdbx_strand_id
1 'polypeptide(L)'
;MGSQSVRMEVRREAREAQARLREDRKAREKRLSALGEEVMVSLGERDAVIRDFEQRAGRALRQMVDVEGMSLGEAAHWCGEGVTQAEARRLRMLAEAEGSSEPAE
;
A
#
# COMPACT_ATOMS: atom_id res chain seq x y z
N MET A 1 56.35 -13.44 29.11
CA MET A 1 55.66 -13.80 27.85
C MET A 1 54.15 -14.10 28.00
N GLY A 2 53.56 -14.21 29.22
CA GLY A 2 52.14 -14.59 29.40
C GLY A 2 51.10 -13.49 29.15
N SER A 3 51.39 -12.22 29.44
CA SER A 3 50.41 -11.12 29.32
C SER A 3 50.05 -10.74 27.88
N GLN A 4 50.97 -10.94 26.92
CA GLN A 4 50.70 -10.72 25.51
C GLN A 4 49.79 -11.81 24.92
N SER A 5 49.95 -13.06 25.37
CA SER A 5 49.10 -14.19 24.93
C SER A 5 47.64 -13.99 25.38
N VAL A 6 47.41 -13.60 26.63
CA VAL A 6 46.05 -13.33 27.16
C VAL A 6 45.38 -12.19 26.38
N ARG A 7 46.10 -11.11 26.07
CA ARG A 7 45.55 -9.99 25.28
C ARG A 7 45.15 -10.40 23.87
N MET A 8 45.91 -11.30 23.24
CA MET A 8 45.59 -11.78 21.89
C MET A 8 44.36 -12.68 21.89
N GLU A 9 44.21 -13.54 22.91
CA GLU A 9 43.04 -14.39 23.08
C GLU A 9 41.76 -13.57 23.32
N VAL A 10 41.79 -12.62 24.25
CA VAL A 10 40.66 -11.71 24.52
C VAL A 10 40.27 -10.93 23.26
N ARG A 11 41.25 -10.48 22.46
CA ARG A 11 40.97 -9.79 21.18
C ARG A 11 40.31 -10.71 20.16
N ARG A 12 40.72 -11.98 20.08
CA ARG A 12 40.09 -12.97 19.18
C ARG A 12 38.64 -13.18 19.60
N GLU A 13 38.39 -13.45 20.87
CA GLU A 13 37.05 -13.67 21.40
C GLU A 13 36.14 -12.44 21.19
N ALA A 14 36.65 -11.23 21.47
CA ALA A 14 35.92 -10.00 21.23
C ALA A 14 35.59 -9.80 19.74
N ARG A 15 36.50 -10.16 18.82
CA ARG A 15 36.25 -10.09 17.37
C ARG A 15 35.18 -11.07 16.93
N GLU A 16 35.21 -12.29 17.44
CA GLU A 16 34.20 -13.31 17.14
C GLU A 16 32.81 -12.91 17.66
N ALA A 17 32.74 -12.39 18.88
CA ALA A 17 31.49 -11.85 19.44
C ALA A 17 30.93 -10.70 18.58
N GLN A 18 31.78 -9.78 18.14
CA GLN A 18 31.39 -8.69 17.25
C GLN A 18 30.97 -9.17 15.85
N ALA A 19 31.60 -10.24 15.34
CA ALA A 19 31.20 -10.84 14.06
C ALA A 19 29.78 -11.43 14.15
N ARG A 20 29.49 -12.22 15.20
CA ARG A 20 28.15 -12.78 15.45
C ARG A 20 27.07 -11.70 15.55
N LEU A 21 27.31 -10.65 16.34
CA LEU A 21 26.36 -9.53 16.47
C LEU A 21 26.08 -8.82 15.13
N ARG A 22 27.10 -8.68 14.27
CA ARG A 22 26.93 -8.09 12.94
C ARG A 22 26.12 -9.01 12.02
N GLU A 23 26.38 -10.32 12.07
CA GLU A 23 25.61 -11.30 11.29
C GLU A 23 24.14 -11.34 11.74
N ASP A 24 23.89 -11.38 13.04
CA ASP A 24 22.54 -11.34 13.60
C ASP A 24 21.80 -10.07 13.20
N ARG A 25 22.48 -8.92 13.24
CA ARG A 25 21.92 -7.64 12.81
C ARG A 25 21.57 -7.65 11.33
N LYS A 26 22.48 -8.12 10.47
CA LYS A 26 22.24 -8.25 9.02
C LYS A 26 21.08 -9.20 8.73
N ALA A 27 21.01 -10.32 9.43
CA ALA A 27 19.93 -11.29 9.28
C ALA A 27 18.59 -10.69 9.71
N ARG A 28 18.56 -9.96 10.82
CA ARG A 28 17.37 -9.25 11.29
C ARG A 28 16.94 -8.16 10.30
N GLU A 29 17.87 -7.35 9.82
CA GLU A 29 17.61 -6.31 8.83
C GLU A 29 17.03 -6.91 7.54
N LYS A 30 17.64 -7.98 7.01
CA LYS A 30 17.12 -8.69 5.84
C LYS A 30 15.68 -9.19 6.03
N ARG A 31 15.37 -9.78 7.19
CA ARG A 31 14.00 -10.24 7.50
C ARG A 31 13.03 -9.06 7.58
N LEU A 32 13.41 -7.97 8.23
CA LEU A 32 12.56 -6.79 8.34
C LEU A 32 12.33 -6.10 6.99
N SER A 33 13.36 -6.03 6.13
CA SER A 33 13.21 -5.49 4.78
C SER A 33 12.22 -6.31 3.95
N ALA A 34 12.32 -7.64 3.99
CA ALA A 34 11.39 -8.52 3.28
C ALA A 34 9.94 -8.37 3.79
N LEU A 35 9.75 -8.31 5.11
CA LEU A 35 8.43 -8.07 5.70
C LEU A 35 7.87 -6.69 5.34
N GLY A 36 8.73 -5.67 5.31
CA GLY A 36 8.34 -4.32 4.89
C GLY A 36 7.88 -4.28 3.43
N GLU A 37 8.59 -4.98 2.54
CA GLU A 37 8.20 -5.15 1.14
C GLU A 37 6.84 -5.86 1.03
N GLU A 38 6.66 -6.98 1.72
CA GLU A 38 5.41 -7.75 1.72
C GLU A 38 4.21 -6.92 2.19
N VAL A 39 4.37 -6.10 3.23
CA VAL A 39 3.33 -5.16 3.69
C VAL A 39 2.98 -4.16 2.60
N MET A 40 3.98 -3.55 1.95
CA MET A 40 3.71 -2.53 0.92
C MET A 40 3.07 -3.13 -0.33
N VAL A 41 3.48 -4.33 -0.75
CA VAL A 41 2.85 -5.05 -1.86
C VAL A 41 1.39 -5.36 -1.54
N SER A 42 1.12 -5.93 -0.35
CA SER A 42 -0.25 -6.28 0.06
C SER A 42 -1.18 -5.07 0.13
N LEU A 43 -0.69 -3.93 0.64
CA LEU A 43 -1.45 -2.68 0.66
C LEU A 43 -1.69 -2.15 -0.76
N GLY A 44 -0.67 -2.21 -1.62
CA GLY A 44 -0.80 -1.79 -3.02
C GLY A 44 -1.81 -2.62 -3.80
N GLU A 45 -1.80 -3.95 -3.65
CA GLU A 45 -2.77 -4.85 -4.27
C GLU A 45 -4.19 -4.58 -3.77
N ARG A 46 -4.37 -4.42 -2.46
CA ARG A 46 -5.67 -4.05 -1.87
C ARG A 46 -6.17 -2.73 -2.46
N ASP A 47 -5.32 -1.71 -2.49
CA ASP A 47 -5.70 -0.38 -2.95
C ASP A 47 -5.99 -0.36 -4.47
N ALA A 48 -5.34 -1.23 -5.25
CA ALA A 48 -5.68 -1.44 -6.66
C ALA A 48 -7.09 -2.05 -6.82
N VAL A 49 -7.42 -3.08 -6.04
CA VAL A 49 -8.76 -3.69 -6.05
C VAL A 49 -9.84 -2.70 -5.59
N ILE A 50 -9.59 -1.94 -4.52
CA ILE A 50 -10.50 -0.89 -4.04
C ILE A 50 -10.75 0.13 -5.15
N ARG A 51 -9.70 0.59 -5.83
CA ARG A 51 -9.81 1.57 -6.91
C ARG A 51 -10.68 1.08 -8.08
N ASP A 52 -10.50 -0.17 -8.50
CA ASP A 52 -11.34 -0.76 -9.55
C ASP A 52 -12.82 -0.80 -9.14
N PHE A 53 -13.13 -1.17 -7.89
CA PHE A 53 -14.50 -1.12 -7.39
C PHE A 53 -15.05 0.31 -7.30
N GLU A 54 -14.26 1.27 -6.83
CA GLU A 54 -14.66 2.69 -6.78
C GLU A 54 -14.96 3.24 -8.18
N GLN A 55 -14.14 2.89 -9.17
CA GLN A 55 -14.36 3.28 -10.57
C GLN A 55 -15.64 2.66 -11.14
N ARG A 56 -15.90 1.36 -10.89
CA ARG A 56 -17.15 0.69 -11.30
C ARG A 56 -18.37 1.37 -10.69
N ALA A 57 -18.31 1.70 -9.40
CA ALA A 57 -19.36 2.45 -8.73
C ALA A 57 -19.56 3.85 -9.34
N GLY A 58 -18.46 4.56 -9.62
CA GLY A 58 -18.48 5.85 -10.31
C GLY A 58 -19.11 5.80 -11.69
N ARG A 59 -18.80 4.77 -12.49
CA ARG A 59 -19.43 4.54 -13.81
C ARG A 59 -20.93 4.29 -13.69
N ALA A 60 -21.37 3.50 -12.71
CA ALA A 60 -22.80 3.29 -12.46
C ALA A 60 -23.51 4.60 -12.08
N LEU A 61 -22.91 5.41 -11.19
CA LEU A 61 -23.44 6.73 -10.83
C LEU A 61 -23.50 7.69 -12.04
N ARG A 62 -22.52 7.63 -12.94
CA ARG A 62 -22.56 8.38 -14.20
C ARG A 62 -23.71 7.93 -15.09
N GLN A 63 -23.94 6.63 -15.21
CA GLN A 63 -25.09 6.14 -15.97
C GLN A 63 -26.42 6.67 -15.38
N MET A 64 -26.58 6.66 -14.05
CA MET A 64 -27.77 7.22 -13.39
C MET A 64 -27.96 8.71 -13.68
N VAL A 65 -26.89 9.51 -13.66
CA VAL A 65 -27.00 10.97 -13.85
C VAL A 65 -27.04 11.36 -15.33
N ASP A 66 -26.11 10.83 -16.12
CA ASP A 66 -25.87 11.26 -17.50
C ASP A 66 -26.84 10.59 -18.49
N VAL A 67 -27.29 9.36 -18.21
CA VAL A 67 -28.18 8.59 -19.10
C VAL A 67 -29.62 8.61 -18.59
N GLU A 68 -29.84 8.26 -17.32
CA GLU A 68 -31.20 8.24 -16.74
C GLU A 68 -31.68 9.65 -16.32
N GLY A 69 -30.82 10.67 -16.41
CA GLY A 69 -31.19 12.07 -16.18
C GLY A 69 -31.43 12.43 -14.72
N MET A 70 -31.00 11.60 -13.76
CA MET A 70 -31.19 11.85 -12.34
C MET A 70 -30.26 12.97 -11.84
N SER A 71 -30.70 13.73 -10.85
CA SER A 71 -29.78 14.54 -10.06
C SER A 71 -28.85 13.67 -9.22
N LEU A 72 -27.68 14.19 -8.85
CA LEU A 72 -26.75 13.45 -8.00
C LEU A 72 -27.33 13.11 -6.62
N GLY A 73 -28.24 13.94 -6.10
CA GLY A 73 -28.95 13.68 -4.84
C GLY A 73 -29.92 12.51 -4.95
N GLU A 74 -30.67 12.42 -6.05
CA GLU A 74 -31.56 11.28 -6.32
C GLU A 74 -30.75 9.99 -6.54
N ALA A 75 -29.66 10.06 -7.29
CA ALA A 75 -28.78 8.91 -7.49
C ALA A 75 -28.22 8.40 -6.15
N ALA A 76 -27.75 9.30 -5.28
CA ALA A 76 -27.30 8.93 -3.93
C ALA A 76 -28.42 8.35 -3.07
N HIS A 77 -29.63 8.90 -3.14
CA HIS A 77 -30.80 8.37 -2.43
C HIS A 77 -31.12 6.92 -2.87
N TRP A 78 -31.06 6.63 -4.17
CA TRP A 78 -31.24 5.28 -4.71
C TRP A 78 -30.16 4.28 -4.27
N CYS A 79 -28.94 4.75 -4.00
CA CYS A 79 -27.88 3.93 -3.42
C CYS A 79 -28.10 3.62 -1.92
N GLY A 80 -29.07 4.25 -1.27
CA GLY A 80 -29.38 4.06 0.15
C GLY A 80 -28.37 4.74 1.09
N GLU A 81 -28.47 4.40 2.39
CA GLU A 81 -27.71 5.06 3.46
C GLU A 81 -26.18 4.88 3.35
N GLY A 82 -25.71 3.93 2.55
CA GLY A 82 -24.29 3.65 2.35
C GLY A 82 -23.55 4.66 1.47
N VAL A 83 -24.26 5.51 0.72
CA VAL A 83 -23.65 6.46 -0.21
C VAL A 83 -24.20 7.87 0.03
N THR A 84 -23.36 8.73 0.60
CA THR A 84 -23.69 10.14 0.74
C THR A 84 -23.58 10.86 -0.62
N GLN A 85 -24.23 12.01 -0.77
CA GLN A 85 -24.08 12.83 -1.99
C GLN A 85 -22.62 13.26 -2.23
N ALA A 86 -21.86 13.51 -1.16
CA ALA A 86 -20.44 13.85 -1.26
C ALA A 86 -19.62 12.66 -1.81
N GLU A 87 -19.91 11.45 -1.34
CA GLU A 87 -19.24 10.25 -1.83
C GLU A 87 -19.65 9.90 -3.27
N ALA A 88 -20.93 10.05 -3.61
CA ALA A 88 -21.41 9.90 -4.98
C ALA A 88 -20.67 10.88 -5.93
N ARG A 89 -20.43 12.12 -5.48
CA ARG A 89 -19.63 13.09 -6.25
C ARG A 89 -18.19 12.62 -6.42
N ARG A 90 -17.54 12.16 -5.34
CA ARG A 90 -16.15 11.66 -5.37
C ARG A 90 -15.99 10.51 -6.36
N LEU A 91 -16.86 9.49 -6.26
CA LEU A 91 -16.84 8.30 -7.11
C LEU A 91 -17.05 8.66 -8.59
N ARG A 92 -17.97 9.58 -8.90
CA ARG A 92 -18.15 10.06 -10.29
C ARG A 92 -16.90 10.73 -10.85
N MET A 93 -16.23 11.59 -10.09
CA MET A 93 -14.98 12.23 -10.52
C MET A 93 -13.85 11.22 -10.74
N LEU A 94 -13.76 10.18 -9.92
CA LEU A 94 -12.77 9.11 -10.11
C LEU A 94 -12.96 8.37 -11.44
N ALA A 95 -14.21 8.13 -11.84
CA ALA A 95 -14.52 7.52 -13.13
C ALA A 95 -14.26 8.46 -14.33
N GLU A 96 -14.28 9.77 -14.14
CA GLU A 96 -13.91 10.75 -15.18
C GLU A 96 -12.40 10.82 -15.39
N ALA A 97 -11.62 10.78 -14.31
CA ALA A 97 -10.16 10.82 -14.36
C ALA A 97 -9.56 9.63 -15.14
N GLU A 98 -10.18 8.45 -15.05
CA GLU A 98 -9.73 7.25 -15.77
C GLU A 98 -10.00 7.31 -17.29
N GLY A 99 -11.14 7.90 -17.70
CA GLY A 99 -11.42 8.13 -19.12
C GLY A 99 -10.48 9.15 -19.78
N SER A 100 -9.72 9.90 -18.96
CA SER A 100 -8.70 10.85 -19.40
C SER A 100 -7.31 10.21 -19.54
N SER A 101 -7.15 8.98 -19.01
CA SER A 101 -5.91 8.21 -19.04
C SER A 101 -6.05 7.00 -19.95
N GLU A 102 -6.25 7.22 -21.25
CA GLU A 102 -5.91 6.20 -22.24
C GLU A 102 -4.38 6.08 -22.32
N PRO A 103 -3.81 4.87 -22.33
CA PRO A 103 -2.38 4.70 -22.52
C PRO A 103 -2.04 5.03 -23.99
N ALA A 104 -1.13 5.97 -24.19
CA ALA A 104 -0.40 6.08 -25.45
C ALA A 104 0.37 4.77 -25.68
N GLU A 105 0.20 4.22 -26.89
CA GLU A 105 0.75 2.96 -27.42
C GLU A 105 2.23 2.70 -27.09
#